data_AF-A0A814SVC8-F1
#
_entry.id   AF-A0A814SVC8-F1
#
_cell.length_a   1.000
_cell.length_b   1.000
_cell.length_c   1.000
_cell.angle_alpha   90.00
_cell.angle_beta   90.00
_cell.angle_gamma   90.00
#
_symmetry.space_group_name_H-M   'P 1'
#
loop_
_entity.id
_entity.type
_entity.pdbx_description
1 polymer ?
#
loop_
_entity_poly.entity_id
_entity_poly.type
_entity_poly.pdbx_seq_one_letter_code
_entity_poly.pdbx_strand_id
1 'polypeptide(L)'
;MWCRSFSANANGNDLCLLLLKRLSDAEHDVLSGHDGNEDKLNFFVPSAAGQERLLANIYSRNNFDTRKILFVEAHGTGTPVGDPIEANCLGRFFNRSNLDPPLLLGSIKSNLGHTEGAAGVASLIKVAMCMYHRGITANMQFTSLNPKIDAQKYNLHIIQNFIPFPTLPNNGKIAIGVNSFETVGSTTHSIIEEYQPINKTSIENGHIDDGNHIKSKQQYFILFVQKICFVFSRQCPQWWAMGRQLYENEPLFNEWIHLIDGEMTKINNGEWKLFKELIEKKTEQESRINDLNAAQPTLFAIQVALAALLISWNIYPPSIISHSAGDQAAAFVAARLSLEEAVRVVYHRLRLQNRNTRQGGRMLAVSMSEEEVENKLLKDIEHLVCITIVNSLRSLTISGDEIQQILSISYPNVFKARLRIENAFHYIKWIDLKLKKIYEAANVFLEISPHPVLAKSIRECYELTNQQQSSPLILPTLKRKENEQITLLPTKNYEEYFNDFLLYKFHLSPCWYESKDSSVQRLANRISIHPLLGIRQLNEQTSATWKSLININLLQYSFLKDHKIQDAILFPAVAYLDLATAACQQLLSPKEDDQTTATSNYF
;
A
#
# COMPACT_ATOMS: atom_id res chain seq x y z
N MET A 1 22.04 13.57 -17.11
CA MET A 1 22.05 12.21 -17.71
C MET A 1 20.67 12.01 -18.28
N TRP A 2 20.56 11.79 -19.59
CA TRP A 2 19.28 11.71 -20.31
C TRP A 2 19.47 10.76 -21.49
N CYS A 3 18.49 9.93 -21.83
CA CYS A 3 18.45 9.24 -23.12
C CYS A 3 17.35 9.86 -23.96
N ARG A 4 17.72 10.32 -25.15
CA ARG A 4 16.76 10.81 -26.12
C ARG A 4 16.39 9.64 -27.00
N SER A 5 15.47 8.78 -26.59
CA SER A 5 14.98 7.70 -27.47
C SER A 5 14.59 8.31 -28.82
N PHE A 6 15.07 7.73 -29.91
CA PHE A 6 14.97 8.26 -31.28
C PHE A 6 15.82 9.55 -31.59
N SER A 7 16.80 9.94 -30.75
CA SER A 7 17.66 11.13 -30.89
C SER A 7 19.09 10.98 -30.26
N ALA A 8 20.04 11.86 -30.61
CA ALA A 8 21.47 11.53 -30.77
C ALA A 8 22.39 11.40 -29.53
N ASN A 9 21.96 11.67 -28.29
CA ASN A 9 22.86 11.64 -27.12
C ASN A 9 22.16 11.00 -25.90
N ALA A 10 22.73 9.92 -25.35
CA ALA A 10 22.08 9.05 -24.35
C ALA A 10 23.06 8.50 -23.28
N ASN A 11 22.78 8.60 -21.96
CA ASN A 11 23.40 7.89 -20.81
C ASN A 11 22.53 7.95 -19.49
N GLY A 12 22.45 6.88 -18.66
CA GLY A 12 21.74 6.81 -17.33
C GLY A 12 22.07 5.56 -16.46
N ASN A 13 21.68 5.52 -15.17
CA ASN A 13 21.89 4.39 -14.21
C ASN A 13 20.70 4.30 -13.21
N ASP A 14 20.09 3.13 -13.02
CA ASP A 14 19.00 2.90 -12.03
C ASP A 14 18.98 1.44 -11.49
N LEU A 15 18.29 1.22 -10.36
CA LEU A 15 17.96 -0.10 -9.80
C LEU A 15 16.45 -0.34 -9.82
N CYS A 16 16.00 -1.49 -10.33
CA CYS A 16 14.58 -1.85 -10.38
C CYS A 16 14.36 -3.28 -9.88
N LEU A 17 13.25 -3.54 -9.19
CA LEU A 17 12.86 -4.86 -8.69
C LEU A 17 11.41 -5.16 -9.05
N LEU A 18 11.16 -6.35 -9.60
CA LEU A 18 9.82 -6.87 -9.90
C LEU A 18 9.62 -8.20 -9.18
N LEU A 19 8.48 -8.35 -8.49
CA LEU A 19 8.07 -9.61 -7.88
C LEU A 19 7.12 -10.35 -8.81
N LEU A 20 7.52 -11.54 -9.26
CA LEU A 20 6.65 -12.42 -10.07
C LEU A 20 5.99 -13.47 -9.18
N LYS A 21 4.69 -13.70 -9.41
CA LYS A 21 3.88 -14.73 -8.75
C LYS A 21 3.23 -15.63 -9.80
N ARG A 22 2.73 -16.79 -9.37
CA ARG A 22 1.88 -17.64 -10.22
C ARG A 22 0.58 -16.91 -10.54
N LEU A 23 -0.02 -17.20 -11.70
CA LEU A 23 -1.28 -16.58 -12.13
C LEU A 23 -2.43 -16.78 -11.11
N SER A 24 -2.46 -17.91 -10.40
CA SER A 24 -3.43 -18.16 -9.32
C SER A 24 -3.36 -17.16 -8.17
N ASP A 25 -2.19 -16.54 -8.01
CA ASP A 25 -1.85 -15.64 -6.91
C ASP A 25 -1.67 -14.19 -7.44
N ALA A 26 -2.12 -13.90 -8.67
CA ALA A 26 -1.94 -12.62 -9.34
C ALA A 26 -3.04 -11.61 -8.96
N GLU A 27 -2.63 -10.36 -8.78
CA GLU A 27 -3.49 -9.23 -8.37
C GLU A 27 -3.46 -8.07 -9.38
N HIS A 28 -2.54 -8.08 -10.37
CA HIS A 28 -2.24 -6.92 -11.24
C HIS A 28 -2.19 -7.21 -12.73
N ASP A 29 -1.09 -7.74 -13.28
CA ASP A 29 -0.90 -7.96 -14.72
C ASP A 29 -0.31 -9.35 -14.99
N VAL A 30 -0.47 -9.85 -16.21
CA VAL A 30 -0.07 -11.21 -16.59
C VAL A 30 1.06 -11.17 -17.62
N LEU A 31 2.18 -11.82 -17.31
CA LEU A 31 3.23 -12.12 -18.28
C LEU A 31 2.81 -13.33 -19.12
N SER A 32 2.23 -13.09 -20.28
CA SER A 32 1.62 -14.11 -21.15
C SER A 32 2.60 -14.75 -22.13
N GLY A 33 3.78 -14.17 -22.32
CA GLY A 33 4.85 -14.75 -23.11
C GLY A 33 6.16 -14.01 -22.91
N HIS A 34 7.26 -14.74 -22.89
CA HIS A 34 8.61 -14.18 -22.80
C HIS A 34 9.59 -15.14 -23.49
N ASP A 35 10.47 -14.61 -24.33
CA ASP A 35 11.57 -15.38 -24.92
C ASP A 35 12.73 -14.45 -25.29
N GLY A 36 13.88 -15.05 -25.56
CA GLY A 36 15.08 -14.33 -25.99
C GLY A 36 15.88 -15.09 -27.05
N ASN A 37 16.69 -14.36 -27.81
CA ASN A 37 17.65 -14.93 -28.74
C ASN A 37 18.92 -14.08 -28.84
N GLU A 38 19.96 -14.68 -29.41
CA GLU A 38 21.24 -14.02 -29.70
C GLU A 38 21.48 -14.09 -31.21
N ASP A 39 21.11 -13.04 -31.93
CA ASP A 39 21.28 -12.95 -33.39
C ASP A 39 21.83 -11.56 -33.75
N LYS A 40 22.95 -11.48 -34.48
CA LYS A 40 23.60 -10.21 -34.85
C LYS A 40 24.12 -10.18 -36.28
N LEU A 41 24.21 -8.98 -36.84
CA LEU A 41 24.96 -8.69 -38.06
C LEU A 41 26.46 -8.44 -37.76
N ASN A 42 26.78 -7.78 -36.63
CA ASN A 42 28.13 -7.57 -36.07
C ASN A 42 28.00 -7.09 -34.60
N PHE A 43 29.12 -6.96 -33.85
CA PHE A 43 29.09 -6.75 -32.39
C PHE A 43 28.19 -5.60 -31.91
N PHE A 44 28.16 -4.48 -32.64
CA PHE A 44 27.40 -3.26 -32.28
C PHE A 44 26.12 -3.02 -33.10
N VAL A 45 25.79 -3.90 -34.05
CA VAL A 45 24.66 -3.70 -34.97
C VAL A 45 23.59 -4.78 -34.74
N PRO A 46 22.37 -4.41 -34.30
CA PRO A 46 21.32 -5.39 -34.05
C PRO A 46 20.87 -6.06 -35.35
N SER A 47 20.52 -7.35 -35.28
CA SER A 47 19.99 -8.10 -36.43
C SER A 47 18.49 -7.89 -36.58
N ALA A 48 18.07 -7.27 -37.68
CA ALA A 48 16.66 -7.17 -38.03
C ALA A 48 15.99 -8.57 -38.15
N ALA A 49 16.68 -9.51 -38.80
CA ALA A 49 16.19 -10.87 -38.98
C ALA A 49 16.09 -11.64 -37.66
N GLY A 50 17.00 -11.35 -36.72
CA GLY A 50 16.97 -11.91 -35.36
C GLY A 50 15.75 -11.45 -34.57
N GLN A 51 15.44 -10.14 -34.62
CA GLN A 51 14.26 -9.57 -33.98
C GLN A 51 12.96 -10.12 -34.57
N GLU A 52 12.86 -10.23 -35.90
CA GLU A 52 11.67 -10.80 -36.56
C GLU A 52 11.45 -12.27 -36.19
N ARG A 53 12.53 -13.07 -36.14
CA ARG A 53 12.47 -14.48 -35.73
C ARG A 53 12.04 -14.62 -34.27
N LEU A 54 12.55 -13.77 -33.39
CA LEU A 54 12.16 -13.76 -31.97
C LEU A 54 10.65 -13.50 -31.82
N LEU A 55 10.15 -12.47 -32.48
CA LEU A 55 8.73 -12.14 -32.49
C LEU A 55 7.91 -13.31 -33.07
N ALA A 56 8.29 -13.85 -34.23
CA ALA A 56 7.58 -14.99 -34.83
C ALA A 56 7.51 -16.21 -33.89
N ASN A 57 8.60 -16.51 -33.18
CA ASN A 57 8.65 -17.62 -32.22
C ASN A 57 7.72 -17.39 -31.03
N ILE A 58 7.76 -16.20 -30.40
CA ILE A 58 6.96 -15.93 -29.20
C ILE A 58 5.46 -15.96 -29.52
N TYR A 59 5.05 -15.25 -30.57
CA TYR A 59 3.62 -15.16 -30.89
C TYR A 59 3.06 -16.49 -31.38
N SER A 60 3.84 -17.28 -32.15
CA SER A 60 3.40 -18.62 -32.57
C SER A 60 3.35 -19.63 -31.42
N ARG A 61 4.38 -19.67 -30.54
CA ARG A 61 4.43 -20.58 -29.39
C ARG A 61 3.29 -20.34 -28.39
N ASN A 62 2.93 -19.08 -28.17
CA ASN A 62 1.87 -18.70 -27.24
C ASN A 62 0.49 -18.61 -27.91
N ASN A 63 0.38 -18.97 -29.20
CA ASN A 63 -0.85 -18.85 -30.00
C ASN A 63 -1.52 -17.47 -29.85
N PHE A 64 -0.70 -16.41 -29.88
CA PHE A 64 -1.13 -15.06 -29.55
C PHE A 64 -1.47 -14.25 -30.81
N ASP A 65 -2.65 -13.64 -30.83
CA ASP A 65 -3.09 -12.81 -31.96
C ASP A 65 -2.37 -11.46 -31.94
N THR A 66 -1.52 -11.23 -32.94
CA THR A 66 -0.72 -10.00 -33.10
C THR A 66 -1.59 -8.74 -33.23
N ARG A 67 -2.85 -8.87 -33.67
CA ARG A 67 -3.78 -7.73 -33.81
C ARG A 67 -4.18 -7.13 -32.46
N LYS A 68 -4.06 -7.89 -31.37
CA LYS A 68 -4.35 -7.43 -29.99
C LYS A 68 -3.27 -6.52 -29.43
N ILE A 69 -2.07 -6.52 -30.02
CA ILE A 69 -0.98 -5.63 -29.61
C ILE A 69 -1.23 -4.25 -30.22
N LEU A 70 -1.62 -3.31 -29.37
CA LEU A 70 -1.87 -1.92 -29.74
C LEU A 70 -0.67 -1.02 -29.45
N PHE A 71 0.15 -1.42 -28.47
CA PHE A 71 1.31 -0.67 -28.03
C PHE A 71 2.51 -1.60 -27.86
N VAL A 72 3.67 -1.13 -28.33
CA VAL A 72 4.96 -1.76 -28.04
C VAL A 72 5.86 -0.76 -27.34
N GLU A 73 6.27 -1.14 -26.14
CA GLU A 73 7.36 -0.51 -25.41
C GLU A 73 8.68 -0.98 -26.03
N ALA A 74 9.22 -0.14 -26.92
CA ALA A 74 10.42 -0.43 -27.69
C ALA A 74 11.68 -0.28 -26.84
N HIS A 75 12.74 -0.96 -27.25
CA HIS A 75 14.06 -0.78 -26.66
C HIS A 75 14.50 0.67 -26.81
N GLY A 76 14.36 1.28 -28.01
CA GLY A 76 14.30 2.73 -28.22
C GLY A 76 15.46 3.50 -27.59
N THR A 77 16.68 3.27 -28.08
CA THR A 77 17.91 3.82 -27.46
C THR A 77 18.28 5.21 -27.93
N GLY A 78 17.71 5.67 -29.03
CA GLY A 78 18.16 6.90 -29.69
C GLY A 78 19.28 6.71 -30.69
N THR A 79 19.68 5.46 -30.96
CA THR A 79 20.78 5.22 -31.88
C THR A 79 20.34 5.47 -33.34
N PRO A 80 21.18 6.12 -34.16
CA PRO A 80 20.84 6.45 -35.55
C PRO A 80 20.69 5.22 -36.47
N VAL A 81 21.12 4.05 -36.00
CA VAL A 81 21.09 2.77 -36.71
C VAL A 81 20.11 1.78 -36.06
N GLY A 82 20.13 1.64 -34.73
CA GLY A 82 19.31 0.64 -34.04
C GLY A 82 17.82 0.97 -34.07
N ASP A 83 17.45 2.22 -33.82
CA ASP A 83 16.04 2.62 -33.75
C ASP A 83 15.29 2.43 -35.10
N PRO A 84 15.86 2.79 -36.27
CA PRO A 84 15.27 2.44 -37.56
C PRO A 84 15.14 0.93 -37.82
N ILE A 85 16.11 0.12 -37.36
CA ILE A 85 16.04 -1.34 -37.51
C ILE A 85 14.87 -1.89 -36.69
N GLU A 86 14.77 -1.48 -35.42
CA GLU A 86 13.72 -1.93 -34.50
C GLU A 86 12.33 -1.51 -34.98
N ALA A 87 12.12 -0.23 -35.28
CA ALA A 87 10.81 0.29 -35.67
C ALA A 87 10.31 -0.36 -36.97
N ASN A 88 11.18 -0.50 -37.97
CA ASN A 88 10.81 -1.15 -39.24
C ASN A 88 10.60 -2.66 -39.09
N CYS A 89 11.33 -3.33 -38.19
CA CYS A 89 11.11 -4.72 -37.83
C CYS A 89 9.71 -4.93 -37.23
N LEU A 90 9.35 -4.12 -36.22
CA LEU A 90 8.02 -4.13 -35.61
C LEU A 90 6.93 -3.85 -36.66
N GLY A 91 7.16 -2.86 -37.52
CA GLY A 91 6.25 -2.53 -38.61
C GLY A 91 6.02 -3.66 -39.61
N ARG A 92 7.07 -4.37 -40.03
CA ARG A 92 6.97 -5.54 -40.92
C ARG A 92 6.27 -6.72 -40.25
N PHE A 93 6.58 -6.99 -38.98
CA PHE A 93 6.03 -8.13 -38.25
C PHE A 93 4.53 -7.97 -37.94
N PHE A 94 4.13 -6.84 -37.36
CA PHE A 94 2.73 -6.60 -37.00
C PHE A 94 1.87 -6.22 -38.20
N ASN A 95 2.47 -5.69 -39.26
CA ASN A 95 1.84 -5.38 -40.56
C ASN A 95 0.44 -4.73 -40.44
N ARG A 96 0.38 -3.59 -39.74
CA ARG A 96 -0.88 -2.87 -39.46
C ARG A 96 -1.25 -1.83 -40.52
N SER A 97 -0.69 -1.92 -41.73
CA SER A 97 -0.87 -0.92 -42.80
C SER A 97 -2.35 -0.64 -43.15
N ASN A 98 -3.24 -1.61 -42.93
CA ASN A 98 -4.68 -1.50 -43.20
C ASN A 98 -5.56 -1.56 -41.93
N LEU A 99 -4.98 -1.40 -40.72
CA LEU A 99 -5.71 -1.52 -39.45
C LEU A 99 -5.77 -0.18 -38.71
N ASP A 100 -6.92 0.11 -38.11
CA ASP A 100 -7.12 1.24 -37.18
C ASP A 100 -7.46 0.68 -35.79
N PRO A 101 -6.77 1.07 -34.70
CA PRO A 101 -5.71 2.08 -34.61
C PRO A 101 -4.33 1.61 -35.12
N PRO A 102 -3.40 2.56 -35.42
CA PRO A 102 -2.00 2.28 -35.76
C PRO A 102 -1.26 1.54 -34.64
N LEU A 103 -0.09 0.97 -34.94
CA LEU A 103 0.79 0.44 -33.91
C LEU A 103 1.42 1.62 -33.16
N LEU A 104 1.12 1.73 -31.86
CA LEU A 104 1.71 2.75 -31.01
C LEU A 104 3.10 2.30 -30.54
N LEU A 105 4.10 3.18 -30.64
CA LEU A 105 5.47 2.91 -30.20
C LEU A 105 5.93 3.96 -29.17
N GLY A 106 6.55 3.47 -28.10
CA GLY A 106 7.04 4.30 -27.00
C GLY A 106 8.31 3.74 -26.39
N SER A 107 9.03 4.55 -25.60
CA SER A 107 10.15 4.06 -24.79
C SER A 107 10.35 4.89 -23.52
N ILE A 108 10.43 4.22 -22.38
CA ILE A 108 10.70 4.80 -21.06
C ILE A 108 12.08 5.47 -21.01
N LYS A 109 13.01 5.04 -21.87
CA LYS A 109 14.36 5.60 -21.90
C LYS A 109 14.36 7.08 -22.25
N SER A 110 13.34 7.53 -22.99
CA SER A 110 13.11 8.95 -23.26
C SER A 110 12.81 9.78 -22.00
N ASN A 111 12.26 9.13 -20.97
CA ASN A 111 11.86 9.74 -19.71
C ASN A 111 12.95 9.64 -18.64
N LEU A 112 13.60 8.48 -18.49
CA LEU A 112 14.51 8.17 -17.38
C LEU A 112 15.98 8.09 -17.77
N GLY A 113 16.31 7.96 -19.06
CA GLY A 113 17.63 7.48 -19.47
C GLY A 113 17.67 5.97 -19.64
N HIS A 114 18.80 5.47 -20.13
CA HIS A 114 19.03 4.07 -20.41
C HIS A 114 19.70 3.47 -19.18
N THR A 115 18.95 2.69 -18.43
CA THR A 115 19.34 2.16 -17.12
C THR A 115 20.15 0.86 -17.23
N GLU A 116 20.85 0.71 -18.36
CA GLU A 116 21.61 -0.50 -18.74
C GLU A 116 20.90 -1.81 -18.38
N GLY A 117 21.45 -2.61 -17.44
CA GLY A 117 20.90 -3.90 -17.03
C GLY A 117 19.48 -3.83 -16.44
N ALA A 118 19.05 -2.66 -15.95
CA ALA A 118 17.69 -2.45 -15.44
C ALA A 118 16.68 -2.03 -16.53
N ALA A 119 17.11 -1.85 -17.79
CA ALA A 119 16.28 -1.25 -18.83
C ALA A 119 15.00 -2.06 -19.14
N GLY A 120 15.09 -3.38 -19.17
CA GLY A 120 13.93 -4.25 -19.41
C GLY A 120 12.91 -4.18 -18.27
N VAL A 121 13.40 -4.21 -17.03
CA VAL A 121 12.56 -4.12 -15.82
C VAL A 121 11.90 -2.74 -15.71
N ALA A 122 12.64 -1.66 -16.02
CA ALA A 122 12.08 -0.32 -16.08
C ALA A 122 10.96 -0.21 -17.10
N SER A 123 11.13 -0.77 -18.30
CA SER A 123 10.09 -0.84 -19.33
C SER A 123 8.85 -1.64 -18.87
N LEU A 124 9.04 -2.76 -18.18
CA LEU A 124 7.94 -3.53 -17.57
C LEU A 124 7.18 -2.73 -16.50
N ILE A 125 7.89 -1.99 -15.64
CA ILE A 125 7.27 -1.11 -14.64
C ILE A 125 6.42 -0.03 -15.32
N LYS A 126 6.93 0.62 -16.38
CA LYS A 126 6.13 1.58 -17.14
C LYS A 126 4.88 0.94 -17.72
N VAL A 127 4.99 -0.26 -18.30
CA VAL A 127 3.84 -0.96 -18.88
C VAL A 127 2.80 -1.30 -17.81
N ALA A 128 3.20 -1.80 -16.64
CA ALA A 128 2.30 -2.04 -15.52
C ALA A 128 1.62 -0.75 -15.04
N MET A 129 2.37 0.36 -14.96
CA MET A 129 1.79 1.67 -14.62
C MET A 129 0.83 2.18 -15.70
N CYS A 130 1.10 1.92 -16.99
CA CYS A 130 0.18 2.26 -18.07
C CYS A 130 -1.12 1.46 -17.97
N MET A 131 -1.05 0.15 -17.66
CA MET A 131 -2.19 -0.73 -17.40
C MET A 131 -3.02 -0.23 -16.21
N TYR A 132 -2.37 0.02 -15.08
CA TYR A 132 -3.01 0.54 -13.87
C TYR A 132 -3.73 1.88 -14.09
N HIS A 133 -3.09 2.83 -14.79
CA HIS A 133 -3.67 4.15 -15.06
C HIS A 133 -4.51 4.24 -16.34
N ARG A 134 -4.72 3.11 -17.04
CA ARG A 134 -5.54 2.99 -18.24
C ARG A 134 -5.13 3.96 -19.37
N GLY A 135 -3.83 4.16 -19.58
CA GLY A 135 -3.32 4.97 -20.68
C GLY A 135 -1.81 4.94 -20.84
N ILE A 136 -1.34 5.34 -22.02
CA ILE A 136 0.06 5.27 -22.41
C ILE A 136 0.72 6.64 -22.23
N THR A 137 1.85 6.66 -21.53
CA THR A 137 2.60 7.88 -21.27
C THR A 137 3.36 8.35 -22.51
N ALA A 138 3.48 9.67 -22.68
CA ALA A 138 4.22 10.31 -23.76
C ALA A 138 5.73 9.99 -23.74
N ASN A 139 6.34 9.87 -24.92
CA ASN A 139 7.79 9.95 -25.05
C ASN A 139 8.23 11.40 -24.89
N MET A 140 9.20 11.63 -24.01
CA MET A 140 9.78 12.96 -23.81
C MET A 140 10.87 13.23 -24.87
N GLN A 141 11.14 14.50 -25.15
CA GLN A 141 12.26 14.92 -26.01
C GLN A 141 12.18 14.47 -27.48
N PHE A 142 10.98 14.15 -27.99
CA PHE A 142 10.74 13.89 -29.41
C PHE A 142 10.57 15.20 -30.19
N THR A 143 11.49 15.49 -31.12
CA THR A 143 11.41 16.68 -31.99
C THR A 143 10.94 16.36 -33.41
N SER A 144 11.58 15.40 -34.05
CA SER A 144 11.25 14.99 -35.42
C SER A 144 11.52 13.51 -35.61
N LEU A 145 10.66 12.83 -36.37
CA LEU A 145 10.84 11.42 -36.70
C LEU A 145 12.12 11.22 -37.54
N ASN A 146 12.86 10.16 -37.24
CA ASN A 146 14.01 9.77 -38.06
C ASN A 146 13.52 9.34 -39.47
N PRO A 147 14.04 9.94 -40.56
CA PRO A 147 13.58 9.67 -41.92
C PRO A 147 13.84 8.23 -42.39
N LYS A 148 14.67 7.45 -41.68
CA LYS A 148 14.90 6.04 -41.95
C LYS A 148 13.81 5.11 -41.38
N ILE A 149 12.84 5.65 -40.64
CA ILE A 149 11.69 4.90 -40.10
C ILE A 149 10.52 5.06 -41.08
N ASP A 150 10.07 3.96 -41.67
CA ASP A 150 8.98 3.94 -42.65
C ASP A 150 7.60 3.98 -41.96
N ALA A 151 7.36 4.98 -41.10
CA ALA A 151 6.17 5.02 -40.23
C ALA A 151 4.84 5.04 -41.01
N GLN A 152 4.78 5.78 -42.12
CA GLN A 152 3.58 5.82 -42.97
C GLN A 152 3.31 4.46 -43.64
N LYS A 153 4.36 3.77 -44.10
CA LYS A 153 4.24 2.48 -44.79
C LYS A 153 3.69 1.39 -43.88
N TYR A 154 4.16 1.36 -42.63
CA TYR A 154 3.80 0.32 -41.65
C TYR A 154 2.72 0.75 -40.65
N ASN A 155 2.14 1.94 -40.82
CA ASN A 155 1.14 2.52 -39.93
C ASN A 155 1.60 2.55 -38.45
N LEU A 156 2.78 3.15 -38.24
CA LEU A 156 3.41 3.32 -36.92
C LEU A 156 3.17 4.74 -36.40
N HIS A 157 2.84 4.85 -35.12
CA HIS A 157 2.66 6.15 -34.46
C HIS A 157 3.53 6.21 -33.20
N ILE A 158 4.52 7.13 -33.21
CA ILE A 158 5.34 7.39 -32.02
C ILE A 158 4.55 8.28 -31.07
N ILE A 159 4.45 7.86 -29.81
CA ILE A 159 3.60 8.54 -28.82
C ILE A 159 4.25 9.84 -28.35
N GLN A 160 3.58 10.97 -28.60
CA GLN A 160 4.04 12.32 -28.19
C GLN A 160 3.21 12.92 -27.04
N ASN A 161 2.00 12.43 -26.85
CA ASN A 161 1.07 12.88 -25.81
C ASN A 161 0.50 11.66 -25.08
N PHE A 162 -0.08 11.87 -23.92
CA PHE A 162 -0.80 10.80 -23.23
C PHE A 162 -1.96 10.28 -24.10
N ILE A 163 -2.04 8.97 -24.30
CA ILE A 163 -3.09 8.32 -25.09
C ILE A 163 -3.88 7.38 -24.15
N PRO A 164 -5.18 7.64 -23.88
CA PRO A 164 -5.98 6.71 -23.09
C PRO A 164 -6.14 5.38 -23.84
N PHE A 165 -6.22 4.27 -23.10
CA PHE A 165 -6.48 2.99 -23.75
C PHE A 165 -7.89 2.93 -24.36
N PRO A 166 -8.04 2.28 -25.53
CA PRO A 166 -9.34 2.11 -26.13
C PRO A 166 -10.19 1.11 -25.33
N THR A 167 -11.50 1.36 -25.28
CA THR A 167 -12.46 0.39 -24.75
C THR A 167 -12.63 -0.74 -25.77
N LEU A 168 -12.12 -1.93 -25.46
CA LEU A 168 -12.23 -3.10 -26.33
C LEU A 168 -13.63 -3.74 -26.23
N PRO A 169 -14.26 -4.12 -27.35
CA PRO A 169 -15.52 -4.87 -27.33
C PRO A 169 -15.35 -6.24 -26.68
N ASN A 170 -16.41 -6.77 -26.06
CA ASN A 170 -16.49 -8.11 -25.44
C ASN A 170 -15.50 -8.36 -24.28
N ASN A 171 -15.21 -7.36 -23.43
CA ASN A 171 -14.22 -7.48 -22.35
C ASN A 171 -12.83 -7.95 -22.84
N GLY A 172 -12.45 -7.58 -24.08
CA GLY A 172 -11.13 -7.89 -24.60
C GLY A 172 -10.01 -7.39 -23.69
N LYS A 173 -8.96 -8.20 -23.52
CA LYS A 173 -7.78 -7.83 -22.73
C LYS A 173 -6.85 -6.94 -23.55
N ILE A 174 -6.33 -5.90 -22.91
CA ILE A 174 -5.25 -5.11 -23.49
C ILE A 174 -3.96 -5.92 -23.41
N ALA A 175 -3.19 -5.91 -24.51
CA ALA A 175 -1.90 -6.57 -24.58
C ALA A 175 -0.83 -5.61 -25.09
N ILE A 176 0.34 -5.64 -24.44
CA ILE A 176 1.47 -4.76 -24.71
C ILE A 176 2.72 -5.61 -24.93
N GLY A 177 3.44 -5.32 -26.02
CA GLY A 177 4.74 -5.90 -26.29
C GLY A 177 5.86 -5.09 -25.61
N VAL A 178 6.88 -5.75 -25.07
CA VAL A 178 8.02 -5.10 -24.42
C VAL A 178 9.33 -5.64 -24.99
N ASN A 179 10.13 -4.76 -25.58
CA ASN A 179 11.47 -5.08 -26.11
C ASN A 179 12.56 -4.67 -25.13
N SER A 180 13.57 -5.52 -24.96
CA SER A 180 14.82 -5.15 -24.31
C SER A 180 16.00 -5.81 -25.01
N PHE A 181 16.92 -4.99 -25.53
CA PHE A 181 18.10 -5.42 -26.25
C PHE A 181 19.36 -5.04 -25.48
N GLU A 182 20.36 -5.90 -25.53
CA GLU A 182 21.68 -5.63 -24.97
C GLU A 182 22.62 -5.13 -26.07
N THR A 183 23.63 -4.35 -25.69
CA THR A 183 24.73 -3.97 -26.59
C THR A 183 25.50 -5.18 -27.10
N VAL A 184 25.56 -6.26 -26.31
CA VAL A 184 26.11 -7.57 -26.70
C VAL A 184 25.04 -8.44 -27.39
N GLY A 185 23.98 -7.84 -27.94
CA GLY A 185 23.05 -8.39 -28.93
C GLY A 185 22.21 -9.60 -28.52
N SER A 186 22.09 -9.86 -27.21
CA SER A 186 20.95 -10.59 -26.68
C SER A 186 19.70 -9.71 -26.84
N THR A 187 18.65 -10.26 -27.45
CA THR A 187 17.38 -9.57 -27.62
C THR A 187 16.26 -10.36 -26.96
N THR A 188 15.42 -9.67 -26.20
CA THR A 188 14.30 -10.26 -25.48
C THR A 188 13.01 -9.53 -25.83
N HIS A 189 11.91 -10.28 -25.89
CA HIS A 189 10.57 -9.73 -26.07
C HIS A 189 9.60 -10.39 -25.10
N SER A 190 8.70 -9.59 -24.54
CA SER A 190 7.67 -10.04 -23.60
C SER A 190 6.29 -9.54 -24.03
N ILE A 191 5.27 -10.36 -23.80
CA ILE A 191 3.86 -10.01 -23.97
C ILE A 191 3.25 -9.87 -22.58
N ILE A 192 2.77 -8.67 -22.26
CA ILE A 192 2.06 -8.37 -21.02
C ILE A 192 0.58 -8.21 -21.36
N GLU A 193 -0.28 -8.95 -20.67
CA GLU A 193 -1.73 -8.83 -20.77
C GLU A 193 -2.32 -8.26 -19.47
N GLU A 194 -3.37 -7.46 -19.64
CA GLU A 194 -4.21 -6.98 -18.53
C GLU A 194 -4.80 -8.17 -17.77
N TYR A 195 -4.66 -8.17 -16.44
CA TYR A 195 -5.37 -9.12 -15.59
C TYR A 195 -6.84 -8.74 -15.50
N GLN A 196 -7.71 -9.72 -15.75
CA GLN A 196 -9.11 -9.62 -15.38
C GLN A 196 -9.38 -10.64 -14.27
N PRO A 197 -9.91 -10.22 -13.12
CA PRO A 197 -10.22 -11.14 -12.04
C PRO A 197 -11.22 -12.18 -12.56
N ILE A 198 -10.88 -13.45 -12.39
CA ILE A 198 -11.78 -14.54 -12.73
C ILE A 198 -12.97 -14.42 -11.78
N ASN A 199 -14.15 -14.08 -12.29
CA ASN A 199 -15.38 -14.16 -11.53
C ASN A 199 -15.58 -15.63 -11.10
N LYS A 200 -15.22 -15.95 -9.85
CA LYS A 200 -15.61 -17.21 -9.20
C LYS A 200 -17.10 -17.16 -8.87
N THR A 201 -17.94 -17.15 -9.90
CA THR A 201 -19.38 -17.38 -9.80
C THR A 201 -19.74 -18.64 -10.58
N SER A 202 -19.29 -19.78 -10.06
CA SER A 202 -19.91 -21.07 -10.29
C SER A 202 -19.46 -21.99 -9.16
N ILE A 203 -20.35 -22.17 -8.19
CA ILE A 203 -20.27 -23.20 -7.19
C ILE A 203 -20.47 -24.52 -7.93
N GLU A 204 -19.44 -25.34 -8.02
CA GLU A 204 -19.62 -26.79 -8.14
C GLU A 204 -19.11 -27.46 -6.87
N ASN A 205 -19.99 -28.30 -6.33
CA ASN A 205 -19.86 -28.98 -5.06
C ASN A 205 -18.66 -29.93 -5.04
N GLY A 206 -17.96 -29.94 -3.90
CA GLY A 206 -17.16 -31.08 -3.46
C GLY A 206 -15.71 -31.06 -3.92
N HIS A 207 -14.82 -30.55 -3.07
CA HIS A 207 -13.68 -31.27 -2.50
C HIS A 207 -12.84 -30.28 -1.68
N ILE A 208 -12.76 -30.54 -0.37
CA ILE A 208 -11.82 -29.86 0.53
C ILE A 208 -10.45 -30.46 0.20
N ASP A 209 -9.58 -29.67 -0.42
CA ASP A 209 -8.21 -30.07 -0.70
C ASP A 209 -7.37 -29.97 0.59
N ASP A 210 -6.68 -31.06 0.91
CA ASP A 210 -6.04 -31.33 2.19
C ASP A 210 -4.79 -30.46 2.40
N GLY A 211 -4.91 -29.46 3.26
CA GLY A 211 -4.08 -29.20 4.45
C GLY A 211 -2.54 -29.15 4.42
N ASN A 212 -1.84 -29.46 3.32
CA ASN A 212 -0.40 -29.74 3.34
C ASN A 212 0.50 -28.72 2.62
N HIS A 213 -0.05 -27.63 2.07
CA HIS A 213 0.77 -26.57 1.44
C HIS A 213 1.01 -25.32 2.31
N ILE A 214 0.65 -25.34 3.59
CA ILE A 214 0.71 -24.16 4.47
C ILE A 214 2.05 -24.05 5.25
N LYS A 215 2.83 -25.13 5.38
CA LYS A 215 3.97 -25.15 6.31
C LYS A 215 5.25 -24.44 5.84
N SER A 216 5.40 -24.08 4.56
CA SER A 216 6.59 -23.34 4.07
C SER A 216 6.36 -21.84 3.87
N LYS A 217 5.13 -21.34 4.01
CA LYS A 217 4.80 -19.91 3.90
C LYS A 217 4.89 -19.14 5.24
N GLN A 218 5.03 -19.84 6.36
CA GLN A 218 5.03 -19.21 7.70
C GLN A 218 6.32 -18.47 8.06
N GLN A 219 7.45 -18.72 7.39
CA GLN A 219 8.75 -18.25 7.92
C GLN A 219 9.21 -16.86 7.42
N TYR A 220 8.58 -16.31 6.38
CA TYR A 220 8.95 -14.99 5.81
C TYR A 220 7.85 -13.92 5.89
N PHE A 221 6.64 -14.25 6.38
CA PHE A 221 5.56 -13.29 6.64
C PHE A 221 5.54 -12.74 8.09
N ILE A 222 6.48 -13.18 8.93
CA ILE A 222 6.49 -12.91 10.38
C ILE A 222 6.99 -11.49 10.75
N LEU A 223 7.35 -10.63 9.78
CA LEU A 223 7.88 -9.31 10.15
C LEU A 223 6.82 -8.23 10.45
N PHE A 224 5.56 -8.34 10.02
CA PHE A 224 4.46 -7.50 10.53
C PHE A 224 3.09 -8.17 10.35
N VAL A 225 2.80 -9.23 11.12
CA VAL A 225 1.39 -9.59 11.36
C VAL A 225 0.85 -8.55 12.34
N GLN A 226 0.20 -7.51 11.81
CA GLN A 226 -0.50 -6.54 12.65
C GLN A 226 -1.58 -7.29 13.44
N LYS A 227 -1.57 -7.10 14.76
CA LYS A 227 -2.40 -7.89 15.66
C LYS A 227 -3.66 -7.12 16.00
N ILE A 228 -4.70 -7.36 15.21
CA ILE A 228 -5.99 -6.65 15.30
C ILE A 228 -6.87 -7.30 16.37
N CYS A 229 -7.58 -6.48 17.14
CA CYS A 229 -8.64 -6.90 18.04
C CYS A 229 -9.93 -6.17 17.66
N PHE A 230 -11.00 -6.91 17.37
CA PHE A 230 -12.34 -6.30 17.30
C PHE A 230 -12.89 -6.15 18.72
N VAL A 231 -13.41 -4.99 19.04
CA VAL A 231 -14.00 -4.68 20.35
C VAL A 231 -15.47 -4.32 20.17
N PHE A 232 -16.37 -5.22 20.57
CA PHE A 232 -17.82 -5.01 20.46
C PHE A 232 -18.33 -4.26 21.69
N SER A 233 -18.82 -3.05 21.47
CA SER A 233 -19.28 -2.15 22.53
C SER A 233 -20.61 -2.59 23.17
N ARG A 234 -20.88 -2.01 24.35
CA ARG A 234 -22.12 -2.19 25.12
C ARG A 234 -23.28 -1.36 24.58
N GLN A 235 -24.48 -1.61 25.11
CA GLN A 235 -25.62 -0.70 24.99
C GLN A 235 -25.31 0.65 25.66
N CYS A 236 -25.82 1.75 25.09
CA CYS A 236 -25.68 3.21 25.37
C CYS A 236 -25.21 4.05 24.15
N PRO A 237 -24.29 3.58 23.28
CA PRO A 237 -23.81 4.32 22.13
C PRO A 237 -24.88 4.59 21.06
N GLN A 238 -25.98 3.84 21.06
CA GLN A 238 -27.01 3.89 20.04
C GLN A 238 -27.63 5.29 19.90
N TRP A 239 -28.00 5.67 18.68
CA TRP A 239 -28.68 6.92 18.40
C TRP A 239 -29.59 6.76 17.18
N TRP A 240 -30.60 7.63 17.08
CA TRP A 240 -31.77 7.43 16.23
C TRP A 240 -31.47 7.27 14.73
N ALA A 241 -30.36 7.82 14.24
CA ALA A 241 -29.97 7.76 12.83
C ALA A 241 -28.68 6.97 12.56
N MET A 242 -28.23 6.13 13.51
CA MET A 242 -27.04 5.30 13.33
C MET A 242 -27.19 4.32 12.16
N GLY A 243 -26.18 4.24 11.31
CA GLY A 243 -26.09 3.32 10.17
C GLY A 243 -26.96 3.68 8.96
N ARG A 244 -27.67 4.83 8.97
CA ARG A 244 -28.55 5.21 7.86
C ARG A 244 -27.78 5.55 6.59
N GLN A 245 -26.62 6.21 6.72
CA GLN A 245 -25.81 6.58 5.55
C GLN A 245 -25.13 5.34 4.97
N LEU A 246 -24.62 4.44 5.82
CA LEU A 246 -24.08 3.17 5.35
C LEU A 246 -25.16 2.28 4.71
N TYR A 247 -26.37 2.26 5.26
CA TYR A 247 -27.48 1.53 4.65
C TYR A 247 -27.84 2.05 3.26
N GLU A 248 -27.80 3.36 3.04
CA GLU A 248 -28.09 3.98 1.74
C GLU A 248 -26.97 3.77 0.70
N ASN A 249 -25.71 3.72 1.14
CA ASN A 249 -24.55 3.80 0.24
C ASN A 249 -23.69 2.51 0.15
N GLU A 250 -23.80 1.58 1.11
CA GLU A 250 -23.00 0.34 1.16
C GLU A 250 -23.89 -0.89 0.96
N PRO A 251 -23.88 -1.53 -0.24
CA PRO A 251 -24.77 -2.65 -0.56
C PRO A 251 -24.64 -3.84 0.39
N LEU A 252 -23.42 -4.18 0.82
CA LEU A 252 -23.20 -5.29 1.76
C LEU A 252 -23.76 -4.97 3.15
N PHE A 253 -23.60 -3.73 3.62
CA PHE A 253 -24.16 -3.29 4.89
C PHE A 253 -25.70 -3.41 4.86
N ASN A 254 -26.31 -2.95 3.76
CA ASN A 254 -27.73 -3.04 3.50
C ASN A 254 -28.24 -4.50 3.53
N GLU A 255 -27.56 -5.41 2.84
CA GLU A 255 -27.90 -6.84 2.79
C GLU A 255 -27.93 -7.47 4.19
N TRP A 256 -26.91 -7.20 5.02
CA TRP A 256 -26.85 -7.72 6.39
C TRP A 256 -27.99 -7.19 7.27
N ILE A 257 -28.36 -5.91 7.14
CA ILE A 257 -29.50 -5.35 7.87
C ILE A 257 -30.79 -6.09 7.48
N HIS A 258 -31.01 -6.38 6.20
CA HIS A 258 -32.18 -7.12 5.74
C HIS A 258 -32.20 -8.57 6.21
N LEU A 259 -31.06 -9.27 6.16
CA LEU A 259 -30.93 -10.64 6.65
C LEU A 259 -31.28 -10.73 8.14
N ILE A 260 -30.74 -9.80 8.94
CA ILE A 260 -30.99 -9.76 10.39
C ILE A 260 -32.46 -9.37 10.69
N ASP A 261 -33.03 -8.39 9.99
CA ASP A 261 -34.45 -8.04 10.12
C ASP A 261 -35.36 -9.24 9.79
N GLY A 262 -35.02 -10.02 8.76
CA GLY A 262 -35.73 -11.23 8.37
C GLY A 262 -35.74 -12.28 9.49
N GLU A 263 -34.58 -12.61 10.05
CA GLU A 263 -34.48 -13.58 11.16
C GLU A 263 -35.17 -13.07 12.43
N MET A 264 -35.02 -11.78 12.76
CA MET A 264 -35.71 -11.16 13.90
C MET A 264 -37.24 -11.19 13.73
N THR A 265 -37.73 -10.96 12.51
CA THR A 265 -39.17 -11.01 12.19
C THR A 265 -39.73 -12.42 12.36
N LYS A 266 -38.96 -13.46 12.02
CA LYS A 266 -39.38 -14.86 12.20
C LYS A 266 -39.58 -15.19 13.68
N ILE A 267 -38.65 -14.80 14.55
CA ILE A 267 -38.68 -15.18 15.97
C ILE A 267 -39.70 -14.39 16.79
N ASN A 268 -40.00 -13.15 16.41
CA ASN A 268 -40.98 -12.31 17.09
C ASN A 268 -42.37 -12.36 16.45
N ASN A 269 -42.64 -13.32 15.57
CA ASN A 269 -43.91 -13.47 14.84
C ASN A 269 -44.36 -12.21 14.08
N GLY A 270 -43.42 -11.39 13.63
CA GLY A 270 -43.69 -10.14 12.92
C GLY A 270 -44.22 -8.99 13.78
N GLU A 271 -44.22 -9.11 15.10
CA GLU A 271 -44.67 -8.06 16.02
C GLU A 271 -43.83 -6.77 15.92
N TRP A 272 -42.56 -6.90 15.55
CA TRP A 272 -41.65 -5.76 15.40
C TRP A 272 -40.65 -5.98 14.26
N LYS A 273 -40.31 -4.91 13.56
CA LYS A 273 -39.29 -4.92 12.50
C LYS A 273 -38.16 -3.97 12.87
N LEU A 274 -36.96 -4.51 12.90
CA LEU A 274 -35.71 -3.78 13.05
C LEU A 274 -35.62 -2.66 12.01
N PHE A 275 -36.02 -2.98 10.78
CA PHE A 275 -36.02 -2.07 9.65
C PHE A 275 -36.76 -0.76 9.92
N LYS A 276 -37.93 -0.85 10.57
CA LYS A 276 -38.76 0.32 10.89
C LYS A 276 -38.10 1.26 11.88
N GLU A 277 -37.21 0.76 12.72
CA GLU A 277 -36.56 1.58 13.73
C GLU A 277 -35.27 2.23 13.22
N LEU A 278 -34.46 1.47 12.48
CA LEU A 278 -33.18 1.97 11.97
C LEU A 278 -33.34 2.84 10.72
N ILE A 279 -34.20 2.45 9.78
CA ILE A 279 -34.13 2.93 8.39
C ILE A 279 -35.29 3.85 8.01
N GLU A 280 -36.51 3.62 8.51
CA GLU A 280 -37.58 4.61 8.32
C GLU A 280 -37.11 5.96 8.89
N LYS A 281 -37.32 7.06 8.15
CA LYS A 281 -36.82 8.41 8.46
C LYS A 281 -37.54 9.04 9.66
N LYS A 282 -37.55 8.35 10.80
CA LYS A 282 -38.00 8.84 12.10
C LYS A 282 -37.09 9.96 12.55
N THR A 283 -37.68 10.97 13.17
CA THR A 283 -37.00 12.01 13.94
C THR A 283 -36.49 11.46 15.28
N GLU A 284 -35.64 12.23 15.98
CA GLU A 284 -35.14 11.85 17.30
C GLU A 284 -36.29 11.64 18.31
N GLN A 285 -37.38 12.41 18.19
CA GLN A 285 -38.55 12.32 19.08
C GLN A 285 -39.41 11.08 18.83
N GLU A 286 -39.47 10.59 17.59
CA GLU A 286 -40.29 9.43 17.21
C GLU A 286 -39.55 8.09 17.40
N SER A 287 -38.24 8.16 17.47
CA SER A 287 -37.36 7.01 17.60
C SER A 287 -37.46 6.37 18.98
N ARG A 288 -37.73 5.07 18.99
CA ARG A 288 -37.72 4.19 20.16
C ARG A 288 -36.33 3.64 20.47
N ILE A 289 -35.27 4.08 19.80
CA ILE A 289 -33.90 3.55 19.97
C ILE A 289 -33.35 3.56 21.41
N ASN A 290 -33.97 4.32 22.32
CA ASN A 290 -33.62 4.31 23.74
C ASN A 290 -34.37 3.22 24.53
N ASP A 291 -35.49 2.70 24.01
CA ASP A 291 -36.21 1.56 24.55
C ASP A 291 -35.33 0.31 24.42
N LEU A 292 -35.34 -0.53 25.46
CA LEU A 292 -34.55 -1.77 25.48
C LEU A 292 -34.84 -2.68 24.26
N ASN A 293 -36.11 -2.79 23.88
CA ASN A 293 -36.59 -3.63 22.78
C ASN A 293 -36.11 -3.19 21.40
N ALA A 294 -35.83 -1.90 21.23
CA ALA A 294 -35.27 -1.37 20.00
C ALA A 294 -33.74 -1.33 20.07
N ALA A 295 -33.17 -0.92 21.20
CA ALA A 295 -31.74 -0.66 21.35
C ALA A 295 -30.85 -1.88 21.11
N GLN A 296 -31.15 -3.05 21.70
CA GLN A 296 -30.24 -4.20 21.54
C GLN A 296 -30.31 -4.85 20.16
N PRO A 297 -31.49 -5.09 19.55
CA PRO A 297 -31.54 -5.66 18.20
C PRO A 297 -30.88 -4.74 17.18
N THR A 298 -31.08 -3.43 17.31
CA THR A 298 -30.44 -2.44 16.43
C THR A 298 -28.93 -2.37 16.64
N LEU A 299 -28.46 -2.39 17.89
CA LEU A 299 -27.03 -2.46 18.16
C LEU A 299 -26.40 -3.73 17.58
N PHE A 300 -27.02 -4.90 17.80
CA PHE A 300 -26.59 -6.17 17.24
C PHE A 300 -26.48 -6.10 15.71
N ALA A 301 -27.53 -5.61 15.05
CA ALA A 301 -27.56 -5.51 13.60
C ALA A 301 -26.47 -4.61 13.03
N ILE A 302 -26.30 -3.41 13.62
CA ILE A 302 -25.24 -2.48 13.22
C ILE A 302 -23.86 -3.08 13.45
N GLN A 303 -23.61 -3.72 14.60
CA GLN A 303 -22.32 -4.32 14.90
C GLN A 303 -21.97 -5.46 13.95
N VAL A 304 -22.94 -6.32 13.62
CA VAL A 304 -22.75 -7.41 12.67
C VAL A 304 -22.51 -6.87 11.25
N ALA A 305 -23.30 -5.91 10.79
CA ALA A 305 -23.14 -5.31 9.47
C ALA A 305 -21.80 -4.57 9.32
N LEU A 306 -21.35 -3.84 10.36
CA LEU A 306 -20.02 -3.23 10.40
C LEU A 306 -18.91 -4.28 10.36
N ALA A 307 -19.01 -5.34 11.17
CA ALA A 307 -18.00 -6.40 11.18
C ALA A 307 -17.92 -7.11 9.81
N ALA A 308 -19.05 -7.38 9.17
CA ALA A 308 -19.09 -7.95 7.84
C ALA A 308 -18.45 -7.04 6.79
N LEU A 309 -18.69 -5.73 6.87
CA LEU A 309 -18.07 -4.75 5.98
C LEU A 309 -16.53 -4.74 6.16
N LEU A 310 -16.04 -4.73 7.40
CA LEU A 310 -14.59 -4.83 7.68
C LEU A 310 -13.99 -6.12 7.15
N ILE A 311 -14.65 -7.25 7.36
CA ILE A 311 -14.24 -8.57 6.84
C ILE A 311 -14.19 -8.55 5.31
N SER A 312 -15.15 -7.91 4.63
CA SER A 312 -15.14 -7.77 3.17
C SER A 312 -13.96 -6.96 2.63
N TRP A 313 -13.38 -6.10 3.47
CA TRP A 313 -12.16 -5.35 3.18
C TRP A 313 -10.89 -6.10 3.59
N ASN A 314 -11.00 -7.40 3.85
CA ASN A 314 -9.94 -8.27 4.34
C ASN A 314 -9.38 -7.90 5.73
N ILE A 315 -10.14 -7.17 6.53
CA ILE A 315 -9.79 -6.87 7.92
C ILE A 315 -10.40 -7.95 8.82
N TYR A 316 -9.60 -8.95 9.18
CA TYR A 316 -10.02 -10.08 10.01
C TYR A 316 -9.51 -9.95 11.45
N PRO A 317 -10.34 -10.20 12.48
CA PRO A 317 -9.91 -10.19 13.86
C PRO A 317 -9.29 -11.55 14.29
N PRO A 318 -7.97 -11.65 14.56
CA PRO A 318 -7.41 -12.80 15.26
C PRO A 318 -7.88 -12.87 16.72
N SER A 319 -8.38 -11.77 17.27
CA SER A 319 -8.91 -11.69 18.62
C SER A 319 -10.16 -10.80 18.67
N ILE A 320 -11.11 -11.19 19.52
CA ILE A 320 -12.37 -10.47 19.73
C ILE A 320 -12.55 -10.28 21.23
N ILE A 321 -12.87 -9.05 21.62
CA ILE A 321 -13.34 -8.69 22.96
C ILE A 321 -14.75 -8.12 22.81
N SER A 322 -15.60 -8.37 23.79
CA SER A 322 -16.96 -7.87 23.80
C SER A 322 -17.36 -7.33 25.16
N HIS A 323 -18.35 -6.46 25.16
CA HIS A 323 -18.88 -5.85 26.37
C HIS A 323 -20.40 -6.00 26.46
N SER A 324 -20.86 -6.92 27.31
CA SER A 324 -22.27 -7.05 27.72
C SER A 324 -23.22 -7.28 26.53
N ALA A 325 -23.92 -6.26 26.03
CA ALA A 325 -24.79 -6.42 24.86
C ALA A 325 -23.99 -6.76 23.59
N GLY A 326 -22.73 -6.30 23.50
CA GLY A 326 -21.84 -6.63 22.39
C GLY A 326 -21.44 -8.11 22.31
N ASP A 327 -21.65 -8.89 23.39
CA ASP A 327 -21.32 -10.32 23.42
C ASP A 327 -22.09 -11.12 22.36
N GLN A 328 -23.31 -10.67 22.03
CA GLN A 328 -24.18 -11.30 21.04
C GLN A 328 -23.56 -11.21 19.63
N ALA A 329 -23.14 -10.00 19.23
CA ALA A 329 -22.51 -9.76 17.94
C ALA A 329 -21.12 -10.41 17.88
N ALA A 330 -20.35 -10.33 18.95
CA ALA A 330 -19.04 -10.95 19.04
C ALA A 330 -19.10 -12.48 18.91
N ALA A 331 -20.06 -13.15 19.56
CA ALA A 331 -20.23 -14.60 19.46
C ALA A 331 -20.61 -15.03 18.04
N PHE A 332 -21.45 -14.26 17.35
CA PHE A 332 -21.77 -14.49 15.95
C PHE A 332 -20.54 -14.31 15.04
N VAL A 333 -19.84 -13.17 15.15
CA VAL A 333 -18.67 -12.84 14.32
C VAL A 333 -17.50 -13.81 14.58
N ALA A 334 -17.37 -14.34 15.80
CA ALA A 334 -16.43 -15.40 16.15
C ALA A 334 -16.82 -16.80 15.61
N ALA A 335 -17.90 -16.90 14.81
CA ALA A 335 -18.47 -18.13 14.30
C ALA A 335 -18.81 -19.15 15.40
N ARG A 336 -19.16 -18.68 16.60
CA ARG A 336 -19.60 -19.55 17.72
C ARG A 336 -21.11 -19.77 17.74
N LEU A 337 -21.86 -18.87 17.11
CA LEU A 337 -23.29 -18.98 16.89
C LEU A 337 -23.56 -18.76 15.41
N SER A 338 -24.50 -19.52 14.85
CA SER A 338 -25.14 -19.18 13.59
C SER A 338 -25.96 -17.89 13.74
N LEU A 339 -26.37 -17.28 12.62
CA LEU A 339 -27.18 -16.06 12.63
C LEU A 339 -28.51 -16.29 13.38
N GLU A 340 -29.15 -17.42 13.12
CA GLU A 340 -30.40 -17.81 13.76
C GLU A 340 -30.24 -17.96 15.28
N GLU A 341 -29.17 -18.62 15.73
CA GLU A 341 -28.88 -18.79 17.16
C GLU A 341 -28.55 -17.45 17.83
N ALA A 342 -27.77 -16.59 17.19
CA ALA A 342 -27.45 -15.27 17.71
C ALA A 342 -28.71 -14.41 17.88
N VAL A 343 -29.60 -14.40 16.87
CA VAL A 343 -30.91 -13.75 16.93
C VAL A 343 -31.78 -14.31 18.05
N ARG A 344 -31.80 -15.64 18.25
CA ARG A 344 -32.49 -16.28 19.38
C ARG A 344 -31.97 -15.81 20.73
N VAL A 345 -30.65 -15.70 20.87
CA VAL A 345 -30.02 -15.18 22.10
C VAL A 345 -30.42 -13.73 22.35
N VAL A 346 -30.36 -12.87 21.32
CA VAL A 346 -30.78 -11.45 21.41
C VAL A 346 -32.24 -11.36 21.89
N TYR A 347 -33.15 -12.05 21.20
CA TYR A 347 -34.58 -12.02 21.49
C TYR A 347 -34.92 -12.56 22.89
N HIS A 348 -34.41 -13.73 23.26
CA HIS A 348 -34.72 -14.32 24.57
C HIS A 348 -34.06 -13.58 25.73
N ARG A 349 -32.85 -13.05 25.54
CA ARG A 349 -32.22 -12.17 26.54
C ARG A 349 -33.06 -10.95 26.80
N LEU A 350 -33.53 -10.27 25.75
CA LEU A 350 -34.45 -9.13 25.87
C LEU A 350 -35.74 -9.50 26.61
N ARG A 351 -36.38 -10.60 26.21
CA ARG A 351 -37.61 -11.08 26.85
C ARG A 351 -37.43 -11.34 28.34
N LEU A 352 -36.32 -11.96 28.73
CA LEU A 352 -36.00 -12.22 30.15
C LEU A 352 -35.65 -10.95 30.90
N GLN A 353 -34.87 -10.04 30.29
CA GLN A 353 -34.55 -8.75 30.87
C GLN A 353 -35.82 -7.92 31.12
N ASN A 354 -36.74 -7.84 30.16
CA ASN A 354 -38.00 -7.12 30.36
C ASN A 354 -38.88 -7.72 31.48
N ARG A 355 -38.84 -9.04 31.67
CA ARG A 355 -39.62 -9.71 32.73
C ARG A 355 -39.02 -9.53 34.12
N ASN A 356 -37.70 -9.50 34.21
CA ASN A 356 -36.99 -9.62 35.49
C ASN A 356 -36.34 -8.30 35.94
N THR A 357 -36.26 -7.28 35.09
CA THR A 357 -35.64 -6.01 35.48
C THR A 357 -36.68 -5.10 36.13
N ARG A 358 -36.38 -4.65 37.35
CA ARG A 358 -37.22 -3.71 38.10
C ARG A 358 -37.23 -2.36 37.37
N GLN A 359 -38.41 -1.84 37.07
CA GLN A 359 -38.54 -0.50 36.47
C GLN A 359 -37.95 0.55 37.40
N GLY A 360 -37.16 1.49 36.84
CA GLY A 360 -36.57 2.60 37.58
C GLY A 360 -35.12 2.40 38.04
N GLY A 361 -34.50 1.24 37.77
CA GLY A 361 -33.09 0.99 38.05
C GLY A 361 -32.18 1.93 37.27
N ARG A 362 -31.22 2.58 37.95
CA ARG A 362 -30.31 3.57 37.36
C ARG A 362 -28.89 3.01 37.31
N MET A 363 -28.11 3.44 36.33
CA MET A 363 -26.68 3.13 36.25
C MET A 363 -25.85 4.41 36.10
N LEU A 364 -24.71 4.45 36.77
CA LEU A 364 -23.78 5.58 36.79
C LEU A 364 -22.38 5.11 36.46
N ALA A 365 -21.79 5.67 35.40
CA ALA A 365 -20.38 5.51 35.10
C ALA A 365 -19.57 6.42 36.04
N VAL A 366 -18.55 5.87 36.69
CA VAL A 366 -17.70 6.56 37.67
C VAL A 366 -16.24 6.30 37.34
N SER A 367 -15.40 7.34 37.40
CA SER A 367 -13.96 7.21 37.19
C SER A 367 -13.18 7.05 38.52
N MET A 368 -13.38 5.91 39.18
CA MET A 368 -12.76 5.49 40.44
C MET A 368 -12.35 4.01 40.35
N SER A 369 -11.46 3.54 41.22
CA SER A 369 -11.18 2.10 41.35
C SER A 369 -12.27 1.35 42.11
N GLU A 370 -12.31 0.01 42.00
CA GLU A 370 -13.24 -0.82 42.77
C GLU A 370 -13.13 -0.52 44.27
N GLU A 371 -11.91 -0.49 44.81
CA GLU A 371 -11.64 -0.19 46.21
C GLU A 371 -12.10 1.24 46.61
N GLU A 372 -11.90 2.23 45.74
CA GLU A 372 -12.38 3.59 45.99
C GLU A 372 -13.91 3.66 46.02
N VAL A 373 -14.59 2.92 45.13
CA VAL A 373 -16.05 2.89 45.09
C VAL A 373 -16.61 2.17 46.30
N GLU A 374 -16.07 1.01 46.66
CA GLU A 374 -16.46 0.27 47.87
C GLU A 374 -16.28 1.14 49.12
N ASN A 375 -15.10 1.75 49.29
CA ASN A 375 -14.79 2.48 50.52
C ASN A 375 -15.39 3.90 50.60
N LYS A 376 -15.61 4.58 49.47
CA LYS A 376 -16.06 5.99 49.45
C LYS A 376 -17.51 6.18 49.01
N LEU A 377 -18.01 5.36 48.08
CA LEU A 377 -19.34 5.55 47.50
C LEU A 377 -20.37 4.56 48.02
N LEU A 378 -19.96 3.31 48.28
CA LEU A 378 -20.87 2.25 48.71
C LEU A 378 -20.93 2.08 50.22
N LYS A 379 -19.99 2.68 50.93
CA LYS A 379 -19.94 2.65 52.39
C LYS A 379 -21.31 3.02 52.98
N ASP A 380 -21.87 2.10 53.77
CA ASP A 380 -23.16 2.19 54.45
C ASP A 380 -24.41 2.03 53.54
N ILE A 381 -24.25 1.90 52.22
CA ILE A 381 -25.33 1.69 51.22
C ILE A 381 -25.07 0.51 50.28
N GLU A 382 -24.22 -0.44 50.68
CA GLU A 382 -23.80 -1.61 49.87
C GLU A 382 -24.97 -2.51 49.47
N HIS A 383 -26.06 -2.45 50.25
CA HIS A 383 -27.30 -3.20 50.01
C HIS A 383 -28.23 -2.53 48.98
N LEU A 384 -27.98 -1.25 48.63
CA LEU A 384 -28.81 -0.46 47.70
C LEU A 384 -28.12 -0.22 46.36
N VAL A 385 -26.80 -0.29 46.32
CA VAL A 385 -25.99 -0.01 45.13
C VAL A 385 -24.85 -1.02 45.02
N CYS A 386 -24.65 -1.56 43.81
CA CYS A 386 -23.60 -2.52 43.51
C CYS A 386 -22.72 -2.05 42.35
N ILE A 387 -21.44 -2.46 42.36
CA ILE A 387 -20.57 -2.36 41.19
C ILE A 387 -21.10 -3.35 40.16
N THR A 388 -21.40 -2.89 38.95
CA THR A 388 -21.98 -3.73 37.90
C THR A 388 -20.98 -4.05 36.81
N ILE A 389 -20.24 -3.04 36.37
CA ILE A 389 -19.30 -3.20 35.27
C ILE A 389 -17.98 -2.62 35.71
N VAL A 390 -16.91 -3.39 35.65
CA VAL A 390 -15.55 -2.84 35.69
C VAL A 390 -15.13 -2.69 34.23
N ASN A 391 -14.82 -1.49 33.73
CA ASN A 391 -14.31 -1.32 32.36
C ASN A 391 -12.77 -1.30 32.33
N SER A 392 -12.15 -0.73 33.35
CA SER A 392 -10.70 -0.61 33.57
C SER A 392 -10.42 -0.31 35.05
N LEU A 393 -9.15 -0.15 35.44
CA LEU A 393 -8.74 0.09 36.82
C LEU A 393 -9.38 1.34 37.44
N ARG A 394 -9.62 2.39 36.65
CA ARG A 394 -10.26 3.66 37.08
C ARG A 394 -11.52 3.99 36.31
N SER A 395 -12.16 3.01 35.67
CA SER A 395 -13.46 3.20 35.01
C SER A 395 -14.38 2.05 35.32
N LEU A 396 -15.45 2.31 36.06
CA LEU A 396 -16.46 1.32 36.39
C LEU A 396 -17.87 1.92 36.31
N THR A 397 -18.87 1.07 36.35
CA THR A 397 -20.28 1.44 36.42
C THR A 397 -20.88 0.84 37.67
N ILE A 398 -21.63 1.64 38.42
CA ILE A 398 -22.45 1.20 39.54
C ILE A 398 -23.92 1.24 39.15
N SER A 399 -24.73 0.38 39.76
CA SER A 399 -26.19 0.38 39.59
C SER A 399 -26.90 0.21 40.91
N GLY A 400 -28.09 0.81 41.04
CA GLY A 400 -28.88 0.70 42.25
C GLY A 400 -29.94 1.77 42.38
N ASP A 401 -30.64 1.73 43.51
CA ASP A 401 -31.76 2.64 43.79
C ASP A 401 -31.25 4.05 44.16
N GLU A 402 -30.12 4.14 44.86
CA GLU A 402 -29.56 5.40 45.39
C GLU A 402 -28.59 6.14 44.46
N ILE A 403 -28.58 5.79 43.17
CA ILE A 403 -27.67 6.39 42.18
C ILE A 403 -27.84 7.92 42.07
N GLN A 404 -29.05 8.44 42.28
CA GLN A 404 -29.29 9.89 42.21
C GLN A 404 -28.63 10.64 43.37
N GLN A 405 -28.62 10.04 44.57
CA GLN A 405 -27.92 10.59 45.71
C GLN A 405 -26.41 10.58 45.45
N ILE A 406 -25.85 9.46 44.98
CA ILE A 406 -24.42 9.35 44.63
C ILE A 406 -24.02 10.36 43.54
N LEU A 407 -24.89 10.58 42.55
CA LEU A 407 -24.65 11.57 41.50
C LEU A 407 -24.52 12.99 42.07
N SER A 408 -25.28 13.34 43.11
CA SER A 408 -25.27 14.66 43.74
C SER A 408 -24.04 14.95 44.60
N ILE A 409 -23.35 13.92 45.13
CA ILE A 409 -22.17 14.09 46.00
C ILE A 409 -20.97 14.55 45.17
N SER A 410 -20.43 15.74 45.43
CA SER A 410 -19.27 16.23 44.66
C SER A 410 -17.96 15.58 45.12
N TYR A 411 -17.22 15.01 44.18
CA TYR A 411 -15.84 14.57 44.37
C TYR A 411 -14.95 15.32 43.39
N PRO A 412 -13.93 16.07 43.87
CA PRO A 412 -12.98 16.74 42.98
C PRO A 412 -12.32 15.74 42.03
N ASN A 413 -12.25 16.08 40.75
CA ASN A 413 -11.58 15.30 39.70
C ASN A 413 -12.16 13.90 39.43
N VAL A 414 -13.38 13.59 39.88
CA VAL A 414 -14.06 12.32 39.56
C VAL A 414 -15.14 12.55 38.52
N PHE A 415 -14.96 11.92 37.36
CA PHE A 415 -16.00 11.89 36.33
C PHE A 415 -17.15 10.99 36.78
N LYS A 416 -18.38 11.53 36.72
CA LYS A 416 -19.63 10.80 36.94
C LYS A 416 -20.62 11.14 35.82
N ALA A 417 -21.13 10.12 35.13
CA ALA A 417 -22.12 10.30 34.08
C ALA A 417 -23.22 9.25 34.14
N ARG A 418 -24.48 9.72 34.15
CA ARG A 418 -25.64 8.83 34.09
C ARG A 418 -25.74 8.18 32.72
N LEU A 419 -25.93 6.87 32.70
CA LEU A 419 -26.14 6.12 31.46
C LEU A 419 -27.59 6.28 30.98
N ARG A 420 -27.79 6.40 29.66
CA ARG A 420 -29.11 6.56 29.03
C ARG A 420 -29.78 5.20 28.84
N ILE A 421 -30.22 4.61 29.95
CA ILE A 421 -30.93 3.35 29.99
C ILE A 421 -32.04 3.44 31.03
N GLU A 422 -33.13 2.71 30.79
CA GLU A 422 -34.30 2.69 31.67
C GLU A 422 -34.16 1.69 32.84
N ASN A 423 -33.21 0.77 32.71
CA ASN A 423 -33.07 -0.45 33.52
C ASN A 423 -31.60 -0.66 33.96
N ALA A 424 -31.39 -1.21 35.16
CA ALA A 424 -30.06 -1.59 35.68
C ALA A 424 -29.67 -3.03 35.31
N PHE A 425 -28.41 -3.28 34.95
CA PHE A 425 -27.91 -4.58 34.45
C PHE A 425 -26.64 -5.08 35.16
N HIS A 426 -26.56 -6.41 35.31
CA HIS A 426 -25.46 -7.34 35.69
C HIS A 426 -24.13 -6.85 36.30
N TYR A 427 -23.63 -7.66 37.25
CA TYR A 427 -22.26 -7.72 37.81
C TYR A 427 -21.33 -8.54 36.89
N ILE A 428 -20.32 -7.93 36.25
CA ILE A 428 -19.27 -8.60 35.47
C ILE A 428 -17.91 -7.96 35.80
N LYS A 429 -16.96 -8.78 36.29
CA LYS A 429 -15.55 -8.42 36.46
C LYS A 429 -14.80 -8.59 35.12
N TRP A 430 -14.23 -7.50 34.60
CA TRP A 430 -13.50 -7.48 33.32
C TRP A 430 -12.05 -7.97 33.41
N ILE A 431 -11.42 -8.01 34.57
CA ILE A 431 -10.02 -8.42 34.67
C ILE A 431 -9.97 -9.92 34.99
N ASP A 432 -10.20 -10.74 33.97
CA ASP A 432 -9.80 -12.15 33.96
C ASP A 432 -8.39 -12.23 33.34
N LEU A 433 -7.52 -13.09 33.89
CA LEU A 433 -6.17 -13.41 33.39
C LEU A 433 -6.17 -13.76 31.88
N LYS A 434 -7.31 -14.19 31.35
CA LYS A 434 -7.51 -14.49 29.91
C LYS A 434 -7.47 -13.26 29.01
N LEU A 435 -7.96 -12.11 29.47
CA LEU A 435 -7.97 -10.87 28.66
C LEU A 435 -6.58 -10.24 28.56
N LYS A 436 -5.74 -10.44 29.59
CA LYS A 436 -4.32 -10.02 29.58
C LYS A 436 -3.61 -10.51 28.31
N LYS A 437 -3.80 -11.78 27.95
CA LYS A 437 -3.20 -12.36 26.74
C LYS A 437 -3.66 -11.65 25.46
N ILE A 438 -4.90 -11.17 25.40
CA ILE A 438 -5.39 -10.43 24.23
C ILE A 438 -4.72 -9.06 24.16
N TYR A 439 -4.60 -8.34 25.27
CA TYR A 439 -3.90 -7.04 25.32
C TYR A 439 -2.38 -7.14 25.09
N GLU A 440 -1.74 -8.26 25.45
CA GLU A 440 -0.35 -8.57 25.08
C GLU A 440 -0.22 -8.94 23.59
N ALA A 441 -1.28 -9.53 23.03
CA ALA A 441 -1.28 -10.07 21.69
C ALA A 441 -1.89 -9.15 20.64
N ALA A 442 -2.44 -7.96 20.96
CA ALA A 442 -3.06 -7.03 20.03
C ALA A 442 -2.55 -5.60 20.23
N ASN A 443 -2.27 -4.88 19.14
CA ASN A 443 -1.81 -3.48 19.16
C ASN A 443 -2.75 -2.52 18.41
N VAL A 444 -3.70 -3.07 17.64
CA VAL A 444 -4.77 -2.33 16.95
C VAL A 444 -6.12 -2.78 17.51
N PHE A 445 -6.92 -1.85 18.00
CA PHE A 445 -8.25 -2.11 18.55
C PHE A 445 -9.29 -1.37 17.71
N LEU A 446 -10.16 -2.12 17.05
CA LEU A 446 -11.27 -1.58 16.27
C LEU A 446 -12.53 -1.66 17.11
N GLU A 447 -13.03 -0.52 17.58
CA GLU A 447 -14.26 -0.46 18.38
C GLU A 447 -15.48 -0.52 17.45
N ILE A 448 -16.06 -1.71 17.33
CA ILE A 448 -17.24 -2.01 16.52
C ILE A 448 -18.48 -1.51 17.26
N SER A 449 -18.91 -0.29 16.92
CA SER A 449 -19.92 0.46 17.66
C SER A 449 -20.52 1.59 16.81
N PRO A 450 -21.78 2.01 17.04
CA PRO A 450 -22.33 3.23 16.47
C PRO A 450 -21.71 4.53 17.05
N HIS A 451 -20.97 4.43 18.16
CA HIS A 451 -20.17 5.52 18.73
C HIS A 451 -19.12 4.98 19.72
N PRO A 452 -17.86 5.49 19.75
CA PRO A 452 -16.85 5.04 20.71
C PRO A 452 -17.21 5.40 22.14
N VAL A 453 -17.18 4.40 23.02
CA VAL A 453 -17.35 4.54 24.47
C VAL A 453 -16.33 3.76 25.27
N LEU A 454 -15.52 2.90 24.63
CA LEU A 454 -14.55 2.03 25.30
C LEU A 454 -13.10 2.47 25.11
N ALA A 455 -12.81 3.43 24.20
CA ALA A 455 -11.45 3.86 23.89
C ALA A 455 -10.57 4.18 25.13
N LYS A 456 -11.11 4.89 26.13
CA LYS A 456 -10.37 5.20 27.38
C LYS A 456 -10.03 3.92 28.15
N SER A 457 -10.99 3.02 28.30
CA SER A 457 -10.84 1.77 29.04
C SER A 457 -9.88 0.81 28.33
N ILE A 458 -9.96 0.70 27.00
CA ILE A 458 -9.04 -0.09 26.18
C ILE A 458 -7.60 0.40 26.40
N ARG A 459 -7.38 1.72 26.34
CA ARG A 459 -6.05 2.31 26.55
C ARG A 459 -5.50 1.99 27.93
N GLU A 460 -6.30 2.20 28.98
CA GLU A 460 -5.89 1.93 30.35
C GLU A 460 -5.55 0.45 30.58
N CYS A 461 -6.37 -0.47 30.08
CA CYS A 461 -6.10 -1.92 30.16
C CYS A 461 -4.84 -2.32 29.37
N TYR A 462 -4.60 -1.71 28.21
CA TYR A 462 -3.40 -1.95 27.41
C TYR A 462 -2.13 -1.46 28.10
N GLU A 463 -2.15 -0.23 28.64
CA GLU A 463 -1.01 0.38 29.34
C GLU A 463 -0.61 -0.42 30.59
N LEU A 464 -1.59 -0.91 31.35
CA LEU A 464 -1.36 -1.79 32.51
C LEU A 464 -0.70 -3.11 32.12
N THR A 465 -1.10 -3.67 30.98
CA THR A 465 -0.62 -4.97 30.52
C THR A 465 0.78 -4.89 29.90
N ASN A 466 1.05 -3.84 29.12
CA ASN A 466 2.27 -3.68 28.33
C ASN A 466 3.31 -2.74 28.97
N GLN A 467 3.19 -2.44 30.27
CA GLN A 467 4.15 -1.63 31.03
C GLN A 467 4.54 -0.31 30.36
N GLN A 468 3.58 0.37 29.71
CA GLN A 468 3.78 1.64 28.99
C GLN A 468 4.82 1.64 27.84
N GLN A 469 5.22 0.49 27.30
CA GLN A 469 6.22 0.43 26.23
C GLN A 469 5.73 1.02 24.89
N SER A 470 4.42 1.08 24.65
CA SER A 470 3.81 1.64 23.44
C SER A 470 2.38 2.12 23.71
N SER A 471 1.84 2.99 22.84
CA SER A 471 0.41 3.34 22.85
C SER A 471 -0.34 2.51 21.81
N PRO A 472 -1.53 1.96 22.14
CA PRO A 472 -2.31 1.19 21.19
C PRO A 472 -2.99 2.12 20.17
N LEU A 473 -3.13 1.66 18.93
CA LEU A 473 -4.01 2.33 17.97
C LEU A 473 -5.45 1.90 18.25
N ILE A 474 -6.33 2.86 18.53
CA ILE A 474 -7.75 2.60 18.81
C ILE A 474 -8.57 3.39 17.81
N LEU A 475 -9.31 2.67 16.96
CA LEU A 475 -10.10 3.27 15.88
C LEU A 475 -11.59 2.97 16.08
N PRO A 476 -12.47 3.98 16.04
CA PRO A 476 -13.91 3.78 16.05
C PRO A 476 -14.42 3.41 14.65
N THR A 477 -15.43 2.54 14.58
CA THR A 477 -16.14 2.32 13.31
C THR A 477 -17.06 3.49 12.95
N LEU A 478 -17.82 4.01 13.92
CA LEU A 478 -18.77 5.11 13.71
C LEU A 478 -18.69 6.12 14.86
N LYS A 479 -19.12 7.34 14.58
CA LYS A 479 -19.24 8.42 15.56
C LYS A 479 -20.60 9.11 15.38
N ARG A 480 -21.31 9.30 16.50
CA ARG A 480 -22.62 9.94 16.54
C ARG A 480 -22.58 11.32 15.88
N LYS A 481 -23.53 11.57 14.98
CA LYS A 481 -23.71 12.84 14.24
C LYS A 481 -22.54 13.22 13.33
N GLU A 482 -21.61 12.31 13.05
CA GLU A 482 -20.57 12.49 12.03
C GLU A 482 -20.94 11.72 10.75
N ASN A 483 -20.28 12.05 9.64
CA ASN A 483 -20.46 11.30 8.39
C ASN A 483 -19.89 9.88 8.56
N GLU A 484 -20.70 8.88 8.27
CA GLU A 484 -20.41 7.48 8.58
C GLU A 484 -19.30 6.93 7.68
N GLN A 485 -19.31 7.24 6.38
CA GLN A 485 -18.27 6.83 5.45
C GLN A 485 -16.92 7.45 5.82
N ILE A 486 -16.89 8.76 6.14
CA ILE A 486 -15.66 9.45 6.54
C ILE A 486 -15.11 8.89 7.85
N THR A 487 -15.97 8.55 8.81
CA THR A 487 -15.55 7.97 10.09
C THR A 487 -14.95 6.57 9.92
N LEU A 488 -15.43 5.83 8.92
CA LEU A 488 -14.99 4.47 8.63
C LEU A 488 -13.65 4.45 7.85
N LEU A 489 -13.28 5.53 7.16
CA LEU A 489 -12.05 5.62 6.35
C LEU A 489 -10.76 5.31 7.15
N PRO A 490 -10.49 5.90 8.34
CA PRO A 490 -9.34 5.52 9.15
C PRO A 490 -9.29 4.04 9.50
N THR A 491 -10.46 3.41 9.71
CA THR A 491 -10.56 1.99 10.01
C THR A 491 -10.29 1.14 8.77
N LYS A 492 -10.78 1.57 7.60
CA LYS A 492 -10.49 0.92 6.31
C LYS A 492 -9.00 0.99 5.96
N ASN A 493 -8.38 2.14 6.20
CA ASN A 493 -6.99 2.41 5.91
C ASN A 493 -6.13 2.30 7.19
N TYR A 494 -6.50 1.44 8.15
CA TYR A 494 -5.79 1.33 9.42
C TYR A 494 -4.30 0.99 9.21
N GLU A 495 -4.00 0.29 8.11
CA GLU A 495 -2.63 -0.04 7.74
C GLU A 495 -1.81 1.21 7.42
N GLU A 496 -2.37 2.32 6.92
CA GLU A 496 -1.62 3.57 6.68
C GLU A 496 -1.00 4.14 7.96
N TYR A 497 -1.55 3.82 9.14
CA TYR A 497 -0.95 4.19 10.42
C TYR A 497 0.32 3.40 10.77
N PHE A 498 0.58 2.30 10.06
CA PHE A 498 1.73 1.40 10.24
C PHE A 498 2.56 1.23 8.97
N ASN A 499 1.96 1.52 7.81
CA ASN A 499 2.54 1.46 6.48
C ASN A 499 3.29 2.77 6.26
N ASP A 500 4.52 2.80 6.78
CA ASP A 500 5.59 3.55 6.15
C ASP A 500 5.93 2.98 4.75
N PHE A 501 5.19 2.01 4.20
CA PHE A 501 5.55 1.33 2.94
C PHE A 501 5.49 2.20 1.69
N LEU A 502 4.84 3.37 1.71
CA LEU A 502 4.97 4.30 0.59
C LEU A 502 6.33 5.01 0.57
N LEU A 503 7.09 4.98 1.66
CA LEU A 503 8.49 5.40 1.75
C LEU A 503 9.11 4.65 2.94
N TYR A 504 9.59 3.40 2.76
CA TYR A 504 10.51 2.85 3.76
C TYR A 504 11.65 3.85 3.85
N LYS A 505 11.66 4.67 4.91
CA LYS A 505 12.69 5.67 5.12
C LYS A 505 13.90 4.88 5.55
N PHE A 506 14.72 4.51 4.58
CA PHE A 506 16.04 4.00 4.84
C PHE A 506 16.68 4.91 5.89
N HIS A 507 17.27 4.31 6.93
CA HIS A 507 18.11 5.07 7.82
C HIS A 507 19.30 5.54 6.99
N LEU A 508 19.23 6.77 6.46
CA LEU A 508 20.20 7.34 5.51
C LEU A 508 21.52 7.70 6.18
N SER A 509 21.85 7.10 7.34
CA SER A 509 23.22 7.14 7.83
C SER A 509 24.12 6.53 6.75
N PRO A 510 25.15 7.26 6.30
CA PRO A 510 26.00 6.81 5.21
C PRO A 510 26.82 5.61 5.66
N CYS A 511 26.27 4.41 5.46
CA CYS A 511 26.95 3.14 5.64
C CYS A 511 27.51 2.68 4.29
N TRP A 512 28.37 3.51 3.68
CA TRP A 512 28.99 3.22 2.40
C TRP A 512 30.46 2.91 2.59
N TYR A 513 30.90 1.75 2.10
CA TYR A 513 32.32 1.50 1.89
C TYR A 513 32.65 1.94 0.45
N GLU A 514 33.10 3.18 0.29
CA GLU A 514 33.63 3.65 -0.98
C GLU A 514 35.08 3.18 -1.13
N SER A 515 35.39 2.48 -2.22
CA SER A 515 36.77 2.08 -2.51
C SER A 515 37.64 3.32 -2.77
N LYS A 516 38.95 3.23 -2.46
CA LYS A 516 39.90 4.31 -2.76
C LYS A 516 39.84 4.71 -4.24
N ASP A 517 39.76 3.75 -5.16
CA ASP A 517 39.67 4.03 -6.59
C ASP A 517 38.39 4.79 -6.98
N SER A 518 37.23 4.42 -6.42
CA SER A 518 35.95 5.12 -6.63
C SER A 518 36.01 6.56 -6.10
N SER A 519 36.54 6.74 -4.89
CA SER A 519 36.69 8.07 -4.29
C SER A 519 37.61 8.97 -5.13
N VAL A 520 38.71 8.40 -5.63
CA VAL A 520 39.67 9.11 -6.47
C VAL A 520 39.05 9.50 -7.80
N GLN A 521 38.28 8.63 -8.46
CA GLN A 521 37.58 8.97 -9.70
C GLN A 521 36.47 10.01 -9.51
N ARG A 522 35.67 9.88 -8.45
CA ARG A 522 34.58 10.82 -8.13
C ARG A 522 35.10 12.23 -7.81
N LEU A 523 36.21 12.31 -7.08
CA LEU A 523 36.88 13.58 -6.77
C LEU A 523 37.70 14.12 -7.95
N ALA A 524 38.31 13.25 -8.76
CA ALA A 524 39.10 13.63 -9.94
C ALA A 524 38.29 14.45 -10.96
N ASN A 525 37.03 14.07 -11.20
CA ASN A 525 36.14 14.79 -12.12
C ASN A 525 35.76 16.19 -11.62
N ARG A 526 35.98 16.52 -10.35
CA ARG A 526 35.76 17.87 -9.80
C ARG A 526 37.04 18.72 -9.72
N ILE A 527 38.22 18.10 -9.85
CA ILE A 527 39.51 18.72 -9.46
C ILE A 527 40.51 18.82 -10.63
N SER A 528 40.21 18.28 -11.82
CA SER A 528 41.13 18.35 -12.97
C SER A 528 41.18 19.77 -13.56
N ILE A 529 42.12 20.58 -13.07
CA ILE A 529 42.38 21.96 -13.53
C ILE A 529 43.07 22.00 -14.91
N HIS A 530 43.71 20.88 -15.34
CA HIS A 530 44.49 20.84 -16.57
C HIS A 530 44.40 19.49 -17.30
N PRO A 531 44.15 19.46 -18.64
CA PRO A 531 43.85 18.25 -19.41
C PRO A 531 44.99 17.21 -19.42
N LEU A 532 46.25 17.64 -19.22
CA LEU A 532 47.42 16.76 -19.19
C LEU A 532 47.84 16.33 -17.77
N LEU A 533 47.43 17.06 -16.72
CA LEU A 533 47.94 16.84 -15.36
C LEU A 533 47.38 15.57 -14.73
N GLY A 534 46.14 15.23 -15.08
CA GLY A 534 45.49 14.02 -14.58
C GLY A 534 45.16 14.10 -13.10
N ILE A 535 45.17 12.94 -12.44
CA ILE A 535 44.58 12.76 -11.11
C ILE A 535 45.67 12.82 -10.03
N ARG A 536 45.50 13.73 -9.06
CA ARG A 536 46.35 13.79 -7.88
C ARG A 536 46.20 12.50 -7.07
N GLN A 537 47.31 11.87 -6.74
CA GLN A 537 47.34 10.67 -5.92
C GLN A 537 47.32 11.05 -4.43
N LEU A 538 46.37 10.50 -3.69
CA LEU A 538 46.24 10.68 -2.24
C LEU A 538 47.11 9.62 -1.54
N ASN A 539 48.41 9.89 -1.44
CA ASN A 539 49.40 9.00 -0.81
C ASN A 539 49.97 9.66 0.45
N GLU A 540 50.42 8.88 1.44
CA GLU A 540 51.08 9.37 2.67
C GLU A 540 52.50 9.96 2.45
N GLN A 541 52.95 10.06 1.20
CA GLN A 541 54.26 10.58 0.86
C GLN A 541 54.31 12.11 0.95
N THR A 542 55.48 12.64 1.32
CA THR A 542 55.72 14.09 1.52
C THR A 542 55.69 14.91 0.23
N SER A 543 55.78 14.29 -0.95
CA SER A 543 55.70 14.95 -2.25
C SER A 543 54.34 14.68 -2.94
N ALA A 544 53.71 15.75 -3.43
CA ALA A 544 52.47 15.63 -4.21
C ALA A 544 52.76 14.97 -5.57
N THR A 545 51.99 13.95 -5.93
CA THR A 545 52.14 13.22 -7.20
C THR A 545 50.83 13.18 -7.97
N TRP A 546 50.94 13.17 -9.30
CA TRP A 546 49.83 13.11 -10.23
C TRP A 546 50.02 11.95 -11.21
N LYS A 547 48.92 11.31 -11.58
CA LYS A 547 48.90 10.24 -12.58
C LYS A 547 47.95 10.62 -13.70
N SER A 548 48.48 10.68 -14.91
CA SER A 548 47.73 10.93 -16.13
C SER A 548 47.98 9.83 -17.14
N LEU A 549 46.93 9.38 -17.82
CA LEU A 549 47.06 8.45 -18.94
C LEU A 549 46.86 9.23 -20.24
N ILE A 550 47.96 9.51 -20.93
CA ILE A 550 47.93 10.25 -22.18
C ILE A 550 47.91 9.26 -23.34
N ASN A 551 46.80 9.25 -24.09
CA ASN A 551 46.68 8.49 -25.33
C ASN A 551 46.54 9.45 -26.52
N ILE A 552 47.61 9.62 -27.28
CA ILE A 552 47.69 10.54 -28.42
C ILE A 552 46.70 10.20 -29.55
N ASN A 553 46.06 9.03 -29.53
CA ASN A 553 45.03 8.65 -30.50
C ASN A 553 43.63 9.15 -30.12
N LEU A 554 43.44 9.64 -28.90
CA LEU A 554 42.21 10.30 -28.51
C LEU A 554 42.20 11.76 -28.98
N LEU A 555 41.06 12.23 -29.47
CA LEU A 555 40.87 13.59 -30.01
C LEU A 555 41.40 14.67 -29.06
N GLN A 556 41.15 14.52 -27.76
CA GLN A 556 41.57 15.48 -26.73
C GLN A 556 43.09 15.62 -26.55
N TYR A 557 43.89 14.67 -27.03
CA TYR A 557 45.36 14.69 -26.95
C TYR A 557 46.04 14.73 -28.32
N SER A 558 45.25 14.85 -29.39
CA SER A 558 45.74 14.79 -30.76
C SER A 558 46.79 15.86 -31.08
N PHE A 559 46.69 17.04 -30.47
CA PHE A 559 47.66 18.14 -30.61
C PHE A 559 49.09 17.78 -30.18
N LEU A 560 49.28 16.77 -29.32
CA LEU A 560 50.63 16.33 -28.95
C LEU A 560 51.37 15.66 -30.11
N LYS A 561 50.64 15.15 -31.11
CA LYS A 561 51.23 14.57 -32.32
C LYS A 561 51.99 15.59 -33.16
N ASP A 562 51.67 16.87 -33.00
CA ASP A 562 52.29 17.97 -33.75
C ASP A 562 53.70 18.29 -33.22
N HIS A 563 54.03 17.92 -31.99
CA HIS A 563 55.37 18.08 -31.42
C HIS A 563 56.28 16.89 -31.77
N LYS A 564 56.68 16.86 -33.04
CA LYS A 564 57.55 15.83 -33.61
C LYS A 564 58.98 16.34 -33.74
N ILE A 565 59.94 15.65 -33.12
CA ILE A 565 61.37 15.93 -33.28
C ILE A 565 61.95 14.75 -34.07
N GLN A 566 62.45 15.04 -35.28
CA GLN A 566 62.78 14.04 -36.29
C GLN A 566 61.56 13.15 -36.58
N ASP A 567 61.68 11.83 -36.35
CA ASP A 567 60.60 10.87 -36.56
C ASP A 567 59.84 10.46 -35.29
N ALA A 568 60.23 10.97 -34.13
CA ALA A 568 59.60 10.66 -32.86
C ALA A 568 58.64 11.78 -32.42
N ILE A 569 57.44 11.38 -31.98
CA ILE A 569 56.55 12.26 -31.23
C ILE A 569 57.10 12.31 -29.80
N LEU A 570 57.59 13.47 -29.38
CA LEU A 570 58.15 13.68 -28.04
C LEU A 570 57.20 14.55 -27.24
N PHE A 571 57.06 14.26 -25.95
CA PHE A 571 56.30 15.13 -25.08
C PHE A 571 56.99 16.51 -25.00
N PRO A 572 56.28 17.63 -25.25
CA PRO A 572 56.90 18.95 -25.30
C PRO A 572 57.59 19.30 -23.97
N ALA A 573 58.84 19.77 -24.03
CA ALA A 573 59.56 20.17 -22.83
C ALA A 573 58.81 21.28 -22.05
N VAL A 574 58.17 22.20 -22.78
CA VAL A 574 57.33 23.27 -22.23
C VAL A 574 56.10 22.74 -21.51
N ALA A 575 55.57 21.58 -21.91
CA ALA A 575 54.42 20.98 -21.26
C ALA A 575 54.76 20.53 -19.83
N TYR A 576 56.02 20.22 -19.50
CA TYR A 576 56.41 19.97 -18.10
C TYR A 576 56.32 21.23 -17.24
N LEU A 577 56.62 22.41 -17.79
CA LEU A 577 56.47 23.69 -17.08
C LEU A 577 55.00 24.05 -16.89
N ASP A 578 54.18 23.78 -17.91
CA ASP A 578 52.73 23.98 -17.86
C ASP A 578 52.07 23.05 -16.83
N LEU A 579 52.45 21.77 -16.84
CA LEU A 579 52.06 20.79 -15.82
C LEU A 579 52.50 21.20 -14.41
N ALA A 580 53.73 21.70 -14.25
CA ALA A 580 54.22 22.19 -12.96
C ALA A 580 53.43 23.43 -12.50
N THR A 581 53.06 24.32 -13.42
CA THR A 581 52.25 25.51 -13.12
C THR A 581 50.83 25.11 -12.69
N ALA A 582 50.19 24.20 -13.41
CA ALA A 582 48.89 23.65 -13.06
C ALA A 582 48.92 22.90 -11.72
N ALA A 583 49.98 22.14 -11.45
CA ALA A 583 50.19 21.46 -10.17
C ALA A 583 50.34 22.47 -9.02
N CYS A 584 51.15 23.53 -9.21
CA CYS A 584 51.29 24.62 -8.25
C CYS A 584 49.97 25.34 -8.01
N GLN A 585 49.20 25.65 -9.06
CA GLN A 585 47.88 26.26 -8.94
C GLN A 585 46.92 25.36 -8.14
N GLN A 586 46.92 24.06 -8.40
CA GLN A 586 46.10 23.12 -7.64
C GLN A 586 46.53 23.01 -6.16
N LEU A 587 47.83 23.15 -5.86
CA LEU A 587 48.35 23.15 -4.49
C LEU A 587 48.10 24.46 -3.73
N LEU A 588 48.08 25.59 -4.45
CA LEU A 588 47.93 26.94 -3.88
C LEU A 588 46.47 27.41 -3.85
N SER A 589 45.58 26.76 -4.59
CA SER A 589 44.15 27.05 -4.51
C SER A 589 43.64 26.75 -3.10
N PRO A 590 42.85 27.65 -2.48
CA PRO A 590 42.31 27.42 -1.15
C PRO A 590 41.54 26.10 -1.14
N LYS A 591 41.86 25.23 -0.18
CA LYS A 591 41.08 24.03 0.06
C LYS A 591 39.67 24.48 0.43
N GLU A 592 38.70 24.35 -0.46
CA GLU A 592 37.32 24.21 -0.01
C GLU A 592 37.28 22.90 0.79
N ASP A 593 37.29 23.04 2.11
CA ASP A 593 37.09 22.03 3.15
C ASP A 593 37.19 20.56 2.70
N ASP A 594 38.41 20.03 2.78
CA ASP A 594 38.68 18.57 2.75
C ASP A 594 38.02 17.82 3.94
N GLN A 595 37.34 18.51 4.85
CA GLN A 595 36.57 17.90 5.94
C GLN A 595 35.32 18.75 6.25
N THR A 596 34.13 18.15 6.10
CA THR A 596 32.86 18.46 6.80
C THR A 596 31.73 19.35 6.22
N THR A 597 31.70 19.82 4.97
CA THR A 597 30.59 20.73 4.53
C THR A 597 29.98 20.49 3.14
N ALA A 598 29.96 19.26 2.64
CA ALA A 598 29.23 18.92 1.40
C ALA A 598 28.10 17.89 1.59
N THR A 599 27.57 17.74 2.81
CA THR A 599 26.42 16.86 3.10
C THR A 599 25.09 17.59 3.26
N SER A 600 25.01 18.93 3.18
CA SER A 600 23.75 19.63 3.49
C SER A 600 22.92 20.13 2.30
N ASN A 601 23.45 20.22 1.08
CA ASN A 601 22.76 21.03 0.04
C ASN A 601 22.37 20.31 -1.25
N TYR A 602 22.45 18.98 -1.33
CA TYR A 602 21.84 18.25 -2.45
C TYR A 602 21.43 16.84 -2.01
N PHE A 603 20.28 16.73 -1.33
CA PHE A 603 19.35 15.61 -1.40
C PHE A 603 17.96 16.07 -1.00
#